data_AF-A0A7S4L9A8-F1
#
_entry.id   AF-A0A7S4L9A8-F1
#
_cell.length_a   1.000
_cell.length_b   1.000
_cell.length_c   1.000
_cell.angle_alpha   90.00
_cell.angle_beta   90.00
_cell.angle_gamma   90.00
#
_symmetry.space_group_name_H-M   'P 1'
#
loop_
_entity.id
_entity.type
_entity.pdbx_description
1 polymer ?
#
loop_
_entity_poly.entity_id
_entity_poly.type
_entity_poly.pdbx_seq_one_letter_code
_entity_poly.pdbx_strand_id
1 'polypeptide(L)'
;DNLSLESFSEAEIADTLTSYGGFLFKQVQNREYLAWLKGNKSEFKNLEKAINLFNQVSTWVSTELVTKPKLVDRVAALEKFVRIAGLCFDLNNFCVSMAITSGVTNSCVSRMKKTFAAISSE
;
A
#
# COMPACT_ATOMS: atom_id res chain seq x y z
N ASP A 1 -14.28 1.51 18.25
CA ASP A 1 -14.81 1.78 16.90
C ASP A 1 -14.02 0.99 15.86
N ASN A 2 -14.69 0.12 15.11
CA ASN A 2 -14.07 -0.72 14.08
C ASN A 2 -13.87 0.12 12.81
N LEU A 3 -12.68 0.71 12.65
CA LEU A 3 -12.25 1.31 11.40
C LEU A 3 -12.08 0.22 10.34
N SER A 4 -12.86 0.27 9.25
CA SER A 4 -12.77 -0.69 8.13
C SER A 4 -12.40 0.01 6.82
N LEU A 5 -11.88 -0.74 5.85
CA LEU A 5 -11.55 -0.21 4.52
C LEU A 5 -12.76 0.46 3.85
N GLU A 6 -13.96 -0.07 4.08
CA GLU A 6 -15.22 0.41 3.51
C GLU A 6 -15.66 1.76 4.11
N SER A 7 -15.14 2.13 5.28
CA SER A 7 -15.57 3.32 6.02
C SER A 7 -15.05 4.64 5.45
N PHE A 8 -14.12 4.60 4.49
CA PHE A 8 -13.46 5.79 3.92
C PHE A 8 -13.54 5.78 2.40
N SER A 9 -13.62 6.94 1.76
CA SER A 9 -13.51 7.03 0.31
C SER A 9 -12.09 6.71 -0.17
N GLU A 10 -11.94 6.32 -1.43
CA GLU A 10 -10.64 6.07 -2.07
C GLU A 10 -9.75 7.33 -2.04
N ALA A 11 -10.36 8.51 -2.22
CA ALA A 11 -9.66 9.79 -2.22
C ALA A 11 -9.12 10.13 -0.82
N GLU A 12 -9.90 9.95 0.25
CA GLU A 12 -9.46 10.20 1.62
C GLU A 12 -8.28 9.28 1.99
N ILE A 13 -8.34 8.00 1.61
CA ILE A 13 -7.25 7.05 1.86
C ILE A 13 -6.00 7.48 1.07
N ALA A 14 -6.15 7.78 -0.22
CA ALA A 14 -5.02 8.18 -1.07
C ALA A 14 -4.34 9.47 -0.58
N ASP A 15 -5.12 10.47 -0.19
CA ASP A 15 -4.60 11.74 0.34
C ASP A 15 -3.91 11.55 1.68
N THR A 16 -4.49 10.75 2.59
CA THR A 16 -3.90 10.45 3.90
C THR A 16 -2.56 9.71 3.74
N LEU A 17 -2.52 8.66 2.91
CA LEU A 17 -1.28 7.90 2.66
C LEU A 17 -0.23 8.77 1.96
N THR A 18 -0.65 9.69 1.10
CA THR A 18 0.26 10.61 0.40
C THR A 18 0.84 11.68 1.31
N SER A 19 0.00 12.30 2.13
CA SER A 19 0.44 13.26 3.13
C SER A 19 1.41 12.63 4.13
N TYR A 20 1.07 11.45 4.66
CA TYR A 20 1.93 10.76 5.63
C TYR A 20 3.22 10.22 4.98
N GLY A 21 3.14 9.60 3.81
CA GLY A 21 4.31 9.11 3.08
C GLY A 21 5.26 10.23 2.69
N GLY A 22 4.73 11.36 2.21
CA GLY A 22 5.52 12.56 1.91
C GLY A 22 6.18 13.15 3.15
N PHE A 23 5.49 13.15 4.30
CA PHE A 23 6.07 13.59 5.57
C PHE A 23 7.24 12.72 6.03
N LEU A 24 7.14 11.39 5.92
CA LEU A 24 8.23 10.48 6.25
C LEU A 24 9.40 10.64 5.28
N PHE A 25 9.12 10.72 3.98
CA PHE A 25 10.15 10.87 2.95
C PHE A 25 10.97 12.15 3.13
N LYS A 26 10.32 13.28 3.46
CA LYS A 26 11.01 14.56 3.73
C LYS A 26 11.97 14.52 4.91
N GLN A 27 11.83 13.56 5.83
CA GLN A 27 12.74 13.42 6.98
C GLN A 27 14.00 12.62 6.65
N VAL A 28 14.02 11.90 5.52
CA VAL A 28 15.16 11.05 5.16
C VAL A 28 16.33 11.91 4.70
N GLN A 29 17.49 11.68 5.30
CA GLN A 29 18.71 12.41 4.95
C GLN A 29 19.64 11.55 4.08
N ASN A 30 20.40 12.20 3.18
CA ASN A 30 21.30 11.49 2.24
C ASN A 30 22.27 10.51 2.92
N ARG A 31 22.76 10.83 4.13
CA ARG A 31 23.64 9.94 4.89
C ARG A 31 22.97 8.63 5.31
N GLU A 32 21.66 8.62 5.49
CA GLU A 32 20.90 7.43 5.88
C GLU A 32 20.90 6.39 4.76
N TYR A 33 20.84 6.83 3.50
CA TYR A 33 21.00 5.92 2.35
C TYR A 33 22.38 5.27 2.33
N LEU A 34 23.44 6.04 2.59
CA LEU A 34 24.80 5.51 2.66
C LEU A 34 24.97 4.54 3.84
N ALA A 35 24.40 4.86 5.00
CA ALA A 35 24.42 3.98 6.16
C ALA A 35 23.65 2.67 5.92
N TRP A 36 22.50 2.75 5.24
CA TRP A 36 21.70 1.59 4.84
C TRP A 36 22.46 0.66 3.89
N LEU A 37 23.12 1.21 2.87
CA LEU A 37 23.96 0.44 1.95
C LEU A 37 25.13 -0.27 2.65
N LYS A 38 25.64 0.31 3.74
CA LYS A 38 26.71 -0.27 4.58
C LYS A 38 26.19 -1.22 5.66
N GLY A 39 24.86 -1.39 5.79
CA GLY A 39 24.24 -2.25 6.78
C GLY A 39 24.28 -1.73 8.22
N ASN A 40 24.53 -0.43 8.44
CA ASN A 40 24.62 0.15 9.77
C ASN A 40 23.24 0.52 10.33
N LYS A 41 22.56 -0.47 10.95
CA LYS A 41 21.15 -0.38 11.39
C LYS A 41 20.80 0.80 12.30
N SER A 42 21.75 1.35 13.05
CA SER A 42 21.48 2.47 13.96
C SER A 42 21.39 3.84 13.28
N GLU A 43 21.81 3.95 12.01
CA GLU A 43 22.09 5.22 11.32
C GLU A 43 21.10 5.58 10.18
N PHE A 44 20.02 4.82 9.99
CA PHE A 44 19.03 5.08 8.93
C PHE A 44 17.56 5.07 9.40
N LYS A 45 17.29 5.56 10.61
CA LYS A 45 15.97 5.48 11.26
C LYS A 45 14.82 6.10 10.46
N ASN A 46 15.01 7.21 9.74
CA ASN A 46 13.93 7.82 8.96
C ASN A 46 13.71 7.07 7.65
N LEU A 47 14.80 6.61 7.01
CA LEU A 47 14.69 5.72 5.87
C LEU A 47 13.96 4.42 6.24
N GLU A 48 14.25 3.87 7.41
CA GLU A 48 13.56 2.69 7.94
C GLU A 48 12.06 2.93 8.12
N LYS A 49 11.65 4.10 8.64
CA LYS A 49 10.22 4.46 8.74
C LYS A 49 9.55 4.50 7.37
N ALA A 50 10.20 5.09 6.36
CA ALA A 50 9.67 5.15 4.99
C ALA A 50 9.53 3.76 4.36
N ILE A 51 10.56 2.90 4.52
CA ILE A 51 10.52 1.49 4.09
C ILE A 51 9.39 0.74 4.83
N ASN A 52 9.24 0.99 6.12
CA ASN A 52 8.22 0.34 6.92
C ASN A 52 6.81 0.75 6.48
N LEU A 53 6.58 2.01 6.10
CA LEU A 53 5.30 2.42 5.51
C LEU A 53 4.97 1.60 4.24
N PHE A 54 5.94 1.43 3.33
CA PHE A 54 5.76 0.59 2.14
C PHE A 54 5.34 -0.84 2.52
N ASN A 55 6.08 -1.45 3.45
CA ASN A 55 5.82 -2.82 3.89
C ASN A 55 4.46 -2.96 4.58
N GLN A 56 4.08 -1.99 5.40
CA GLN A 56 2.79 -1.97 6.08
C GLN A 56 1.64 -1.86 5.09
N VAL A 57 1.72 -0.96 4.10
CA VAL A 57 0.69 -0.82 3.07
C VAL A 57 0.57 -2.11 2.24
N SER A 58 1.70 -2.67 1.77
CA SER A 58 1.68 -3.91 0.98
C SER A 58 1.11 -5.10 1.78
N THR A 59 1.45 -5.20 3.06
CA THR A 59 0.94 -6.24 3.97
C THR A 59 -0.54 -6.03 4.27
N TRP A 60 -0.97 -4.80 4.51
CA TRP A 60 -2.38 -4.46 4.75
C TRP A 60 -3.25 -4.86 3.56
N VAL A 61 -2.87 -4.46 2.35
CA VAL A 61 -3.57 -4.83 1.10
C VAL A 61 -3.67 -6.34 0.95
N SER A 62 -2.55 -7.06 1.13
CA SER A 62 -2.53 -8.52 1.03
C SER A 62 -3.46 -9.16 2.06
N THR A 63 -3.37 -8.71 3.32
CA THR A 63 -4.15 -9.23 4.45
C THR A 63 -5.63 -9.01 4.22
N GLU A 64 -6.05 -7.78 3.91
CA GLU A 64 -7.44 -7.41 3.67
C GLU A 64 -8.09 -8.29 2.58
N LEU A 65 -7.36 -8.58 1.51
CA LEU A 65 -7.85 -9.41 0.41
C LEU A 65 -7.97 -10.90 0.78
N VAL A 66 -7.00 -11.46 1.53
CA VAL A 66 -7.01 -12.89 1.88
C VAL A 66 -7.92 -13.20 3.06
N THR A 67 -8.17 -12.25 3.96
CA THR A 67 -9.03 -12.46 5.14
C THR A 67 -10.52 -12.30 4.85
N LYS A 68 -10.90 -11.69 3.73
CA LYS A 68 -12.31 -11.56 3.33
C LYS A 68 -12.87 -12.88 2.80
N PRO A 69 -13.88 -13.50 3.48
CA PRO A 69 -14.35 -14.84 3.13
C PRO A 69 -15.25 -14.86 1.88
N LYS A 70 -16.07 -13.83 1.69
CA LYS A 70 -17.02 -13.75 0.56
C LYS A 70 -16.33 -13.21 -0.69
N LEU A 71 -16.67 -13.80 -1.84
CA LEU A 71 -16.12 -13.37 -3.14
C LEU A 71 -16.46 -11.91 -3.44
N VAL A 72 -17.71 -11.50 -3.20
CA VAL A 72 -18.19 -10.13 -3.45
C VAL A 72 -17.35 -9.12 -2.68
N ASP A 73 -17.12 -9.35 -1.39
CA ASP A 73 -16.34 -8.43 -0.55
C ASP A 73 -14.87 -8.35 -1.00
N ARG A 74 -14.29 -9.46 -1.48
CA ARG A 74 -12.93 -9.48 -2.03
C ARG A 74 -12.80 -8.70 -3.33
N VAL A 75 -13.76 -8.85 -4.23
CA VAL A 75 -13.78 -8.12 -5.51
C VAL A 75 -13.91 -6.63 -5.22
N ALA A 76 -14.84 -6.24 -4.34
CA ALA A 76 -15.02 -4.85 -3.94
C ALA A 76 -13.75 -4.24 -3.32
N ALA A 77 -13.08 -4.97 -2.43
CA ALA A 77 -11.82 -4.53 -1.84
C ALA A 77 -10.70 -4.40 -2.89
N LEU A 78 -10.58 -5.36 -3.80
CA LEU A 78 -9.57 -5.34 -4.86
C LEU A 78 -9.75 -4.16 -5.80
N GLU A 79 -10.97 -3.95 -6.30
CA GLU A 79 -11.30 -2.79 -7.13
C GLU A 79 -11.02 -1.47 -6.41
N LYS A 80 -11.37 -1.40 -5.12
CA LYS A 80 -11.08 -0.23 -4.28
C LYS A 80 -9.59 0.03 -4.16
N PHE A 81 -8.77 -0.99 -3.92
CA PHE A 81 -7.31 -0.83 -3.88
C PHE A 81 -6.73 -0.41 -5.23
N VAL A 82 -7.24 -0.93 -6.34
CA VAL A 82 -6.82 -0.51 -7.68
C VAL A 82 -7.11 0.98 -7.89
N ARG A 83 -8.30 1.45 -7.51
CA ARG A 83 -8.64 2.89 -7.57
C ARG A 83 -7.75 3.75 -6.67
N ILE A 84 -7.50 3.32 -5.43
CA ILE A 84 -6.59 4.03 -4.51
C ILE A 84 -5.17 4.10 -5.09
N ALA A 85 -4.67 3.03 -5.70
CA ALA A 85 -3.36 3.01 -6.34
C ALA A 85 -3.26 3.99 -7.52
N GLY A 86 -4.34 4.11 -8.32
CA GLY A 86 -4.48 5.11 -9.37
C GLY A 86 -4.45 6.53 -8.83
N LEU A 87 -5.24 6.83 -7.79
CA LEU A 87 -5.24 8.15 -7.15
C LEU A 87 -3.89 8.51 -6.54
N CYS A 88 -3.20 7.55 -5.92
CA CYS A 88 -1.83 7.77 -5.42
C CYS A 88 -0.86 8.09 -6.56
N PHE A 89 -1.05 7.46 -7.73
CA PHE A 89 -0.25 7.75 -8.92
C PHE A 89 -0.50 9.17 -9.43
N ASP A 90 -1.77 9.60 -9.53
CA ASP A 90 -2.15 10.95 -9.94
C ASP A 90 -1.63 12.03 -8.99
N LEU A 91 -1.55 11.72 -7.69
CA LEU A 91 -0.94 12.56 -6.67
C LEU A 91 0.61 12.52 -6.67
N ASN A 92 1.23 11.85 -7.66
CA ASN A 92 2.67 11.64 -7.79
C ASN A 92 3.31 10.87 -6.62
N ASN A 93 2.53 10.12 -5.87
CA ASN A 93 3.02 9.22 -4.83
C ASN A 93 3.22 7.80 -5.36
N PHE A 94 4.25 7.65 -6.19
CA PHE A 94 4.62 6.37 -6.81
C PHE A 94 5.01 5.30 -5.80
N CYS A 95 5.52 5.69 -4.63
CA CYS A 95 5.93 4.75 -3.59
C CYS A 95 4.72 3.99 -3.02
N VAL A 96 3.67 4.71 -2.60
CA VAL A 96 2.45 4.08 -2.08
C VAL A 96 1.67 3.38 -3.19
N SER A 97 1.60 3.96 -4.38
CA SER A 97 0.97 3.29 -5.53
C SER A 97 1.60 1.91 -5.77
N MET A 98 2.95 1.85 -5.81
CA MET A 98 3.69 0.59 -5.94
C MET A 98 3.51 -0.33 -4.71
N ALA A 99 3.42 0.20 -3.50
CA ALA A 99 3.17 -0.60 -2.30
C ALA A 99 1.82 -1.35 -2.39
N ILE A 100 0.79 -0.68 -2.91
CA ILE A 100 -0.52 -1.30 -3.14
C ILE A 100 -0.42 -2.35 -4.24
N THR A 101 0.22 -2.04 -5.37
CA THR A 101 0.48 -3.02 -6.45
C THR A 101 1.24 -4.25 -5.95
N SER A 102 2.24 -4.07 -5.09
CA SER A 102 2.99 -5.15 -4.45
C SER A 102 2.09 -6.03 -3.58
N GLY A 103 1.15 -5.44 -2.84
CA GLY A 103 0.15 -6.20 -2.08
C GLY A 103 -0.78 -7.03 -2.97
N VAL A 104 -1.29 -6.44 -4.07
CA VAL A 104 -2.19 -7.12 -5.02
C VAL A 104 -1.47 -8.26 -5.76
N THR A 105 -0.20 -8.06 -6.13
CA THR A 105 0.60 -9.04 -6.88
C THR A 105 1.28 -10.07 -5.98
N ASN A 106 1.21 -9.91 -4.66
CA ASN A 106 1.74 -10.86 -3.69
C ASN A 106 1.25 -12.29 -4.01
N SER A 107 2.12 -13.30 -3.86
CA SER A 107 1.79 -14.69 -4.15
C SER A 107 0.52 -15.19 -3.46
N CYS A 108 0.20 -14.70 -2.26
CA CYS A 108 -1.01 -15.06 -1.51
C CYS A 108 -2.29 -14.56 -2.19
N VAL A 109 -2.23 -13.41 -2.87
CA VAL A 109 -3.35 -12.78 -3.58
C VAL A 109 -3.41 -13.25 -5.03
N SER A 110 -2.29 -13.24 -5.76
CA SER A 110 -2.24 -13.53 -7.22
C SER A 110 -2.71 -14.95 -7.61
N ARG A 111 -2.77 -15.87 -6.65
CA ARG A 111 -3.37 -17.22 -6.81
C ARG A 111 -4.91 -17.22 -6.80
N MET A 112 -5.56 -16.14 -6.39
CA MET A 112 -7.02 -16.03 -6.23
C MET A 112 -7.74 -15.82 -7.57
N LYS A 113 -7.61 -16.77 -8.50
CA LYS A 113 -8.07 -16.63 -9.90
C LYS A 113 -9.55 -16.25 -10.03
N LYS A 114 -10.42 -16.80 -9.17
CA LYS A 114 -11.85 -16.46 -9.15
C LYS A 114 -12.13 -15.00 -8.80
N THR A 115 -11.32 -14.40 -7.93
CA THR A 115 -11.45 -12.99 -7.56
C THR A 115 -11.06 -12.11 -8.75
N PHE A 116 -9.90 -12.37 -9.37
CA PHE A 116 -9.44 -11.59 -10.52
C PHE A 116 -10.35 -11.70 -11.76
N ALA A 117 -10.92 -12.89 -12.00
CA ALA A 117 -11.86 -13.09 -13.10
C ALA A 117 -13.22 -12.40 -12.91
N ALA A 118 -13.52 -11.93 -11.69
CA ALA A 118 -14.79 -11.30 -11.33
C ALA A 118 -14.69 -9.76 -11.20
N ILE A 119 -13.52 -9.18 -11.48
CA ILE A 119 -13.34 -7.72 -11.52
C ILE A 119 -14.04 -7.17 -12.77
N SER A 120 -14.68 -6.01 -12.63
CA SER A 120 -15.20 -5.25 -13.77
C SER A 120 -14.10 -4.90 -14.78
N SER A 121 -14.44 -4.89 -16.08
CA SER A 121 -13.50 -4.58 -17.16
C SER A 121 -13.46 -3.08 -17.51
N GLU A 122 -13.89 -2.22 -16.58
CA GLU A 122 -13.96 -0.76 -16.80
C GLU A 122 -12.64 -0.06 -16.50
#